data_AF-A0A2T2NHX7-F1
#
_entry.id   AF-A0A2T2NHX7-F1
#
_cell.length_a   1.000
_cell.length_b   1.000
_cell.length_c   1.000
_cell.angle_alpha   90.00
_cell.angle_beta   90.00
_cell.angle_gamma   90.00
#
_symmetry.space_group_name_H-M   'P 1'
#
loop_
_entity.id
_entity.type
_entity.pdbx_description
1 polymer ?
#
loop_
_entity_poly.entity_id
_entity_poly.type
_entity_poly.pdbx_seq_one_letter_code
_entity_poly.pdbx_strand_id
1 'polypeptide(L)'
;MKYITEHPKTKDFLEEWAGKDTLVMSSCFFWSAGTDLQKNQAGLLRSLLSSILSQHPGLISVVFANLYDNLMASNYSELIGDFDLGELKAAFSNVCALKNQHIRVCLFIDGLDEYTGDQLSLVETISSSASNSVMLKALVSSRPESLFNQAFEKLPQLRLELLTATDISYYVSGSLEENARFLTLGKEIQARPRG
;
A
#
# COMPACT_ATOMS: atom_id res chain seq x y z
N MET A 1 -4.84 -6.69 2.73
CA MET A 1 -3.37 -6.87 2.57
C MET A 1 -2.65 -7.46 3.80
N LYS A 2 -3.16 -7.30 5.03
CA LYS A 2 -2.50 -7.78 6.28
C LYS A 2 -2.04 -9.25 6.29
N TYR A 3 -2.87 -10.18 5.79
CA TYR A 3 -2.48 -11.59 5.71
C TYR A 3 -1.23 -11.80 4.84
N ILE A 4 -1.16 -11.14 3.69
CA ILE A 4 -0.03 -11.28 2.75
C ILE A 4 1.26 -10.75 3.39
N THR A 5 1.20 -9.61 4.08
CA THR A 5 2.36 -8.99 4.72
C THR A 5 2.93 -9.83 5.86
N GLU A 6 2.08 -10.55 6.58
CA GLU A 6 2.46 -11.37 7.75
C GLU A 6 2.75 -12.84 7.38
N HIS A 7 2.47 -13.23 6.14
CA HIS A 7 2.63 -14.62 5.70
C HIS A 7 4.12 -15.00 5.56
N PRO A 8 4.61 -16.10 6.18
CA PRO A 8 6.02 -16.50 6.15
C PRO A 8 6.59 -16.60 4.73
N LYS A 9 5.86 -17.26 3.82
CA LYS A 9 6.30 -17.38 2.42
C LYS A 9 6.52 -16.04 1.71
N THR A 10 5.75 -15.00 2.05
CA THR A 10 5.95 -13.67 1.45
C THR A 10 7.33 -13.14 1.83
N LYS A 11 7.69 -13.29 3.11
CA LYS A 11 9.01 -12.92 3.60
C LYS A 11 10.10 -13.77 2.94
N ASP A 12 9.93 -15.09 2.86
CA ASP A 12 10.91 -16.00 2.24
C ASP A 12 11.21 -15.59 0.78
N PHE A 13 10.18 -15.32 -0.04
CA PHE A 13 10.36 -14.88 -1.42
C PHE A 13 11.00 -13.48 -1.54
N LEU A 14 10.72 -12.59 -0.59
CA LEU A 14 11.33 -11.27 -0.57
C LEU A 14 12.79 -11.32 -0.10
N GLU A 15 13.13 -12.22 0.82
CA GLU A 15 14.52 -12.49 1.23
C GLU A 15 15.31 -13.09 0.09
N GLU A 16 14.74 -14.04 -0.66
CA GLU A 16 15.35 -14.58 -1.88
C GLU A 16 15.61 -13.47 -2.91
N TRP A 17 14.64 -12.58 -3.13
CA TRP A 17 14.83 -11.41 -4.00
C TRP A 17 15.91 -10.44 -3.47
N ALA A 18 15.99 -10.25 -2.16
CA ALA A 18 16.96 -9.35 -1.55
C ALA A 18 18.39 -9.92 -1.63
N GLY A 19 18.54 -11.24 -1.66
CA GLY A 19 19.82 -11.91 -1.80
C GLY A 19 20.73 -11.63 -0.61
N LYS A 20 21.78 -10.83 -0.82
CA LYS A 20 22.73 -10.43 0.23
C LYS A 20 22.39 -9.09 0.88
N ASP A 21 21.46 -8.35 0.29
CA ASP A 21 21.03 -7.05 0.80
C ASP A 21 20.07 -7.26 1.99
N THR A 22 20.04 -6.30 2.91
CA THR A 22 19.09 -6.28 4.04
C THR A 22 17.68 -5.98 3.53
N LEU A 23 16.74 -6.89 3.76
CA LEU A 23 15.34 -6.68 3.44
C LEU A 23 14.68 -5.75 4.47
N VAL A 24 13.97 -4.73 3.98
CA VAL A 24 13.10 -3.85 4.76
C VAL A 24 11.69 -3.96 4.20
N MET A 25 10.74 -4.33 5.05
CA MET A 25 9.33 -4.40 4.69
C MET A 25 8.57 -3.27 5.38
N SER A 26 7.82 -2.48 4.64
CA SER A 26 7.07 -1.36 5.19
C SER A 26 5.64 -1.34 4.66
N SER A 27 4.68 -1.11 5.56
CA SER A 27 3.26 -1.17 5.22
C SER A 27 2.50 0.08 5.65
N CYS A 28 1.51 0.47 4.85
CA CYS A 28 0.51 1.48 5.19
C CYS A 28 -0.87 1.00 4.72
N PHE A 29 -1.88 1.17 5.55
CA PHE A 29 -3.25 0.76 5.25
C PHE A 29 -4.13 1.99 5.37
N PHE A 30 -4.69 2.45 4.24
CA PHE A 30 -5.66 3.51 4.26
C PHE A 30 -6.96 3.02 4.90
N TRP A 31 -7.59 3.92 5.65
CA TRP A 31 -8.89 3.65 6.25
C TRP A 31 -9.76 4.90 6.19
N SER A 32 -10.83 4.81 5.41
CA SER A 32 -11.83 5.84 5.13
C SER A 32 -12.60 6.32 6.35
N ALA A 33 -12.64 5.55 7.44
CA ALA A 33 -13.17 5.99 8.74
C ALA A 33 -12.10 6.55 9.70
N GLY A 34 -10.83 6.57 9.28
CA GLY A 34 -9.71 7.11 10.06
C GLY A 34 -9.67 8.64 10.16
N THR A 35 -8.57 9.17 10.67
CA THR A 35 -8.27 10.61 10.70
C THR A 35 -7.83 11.12 9.32
N ASP A 36 -7.80 12.44 9.13
CA ASP A 36 -7.29 13.04 7.88
C ASP A 36 -5.86 12.60 7.57
N LEU A 37 -5.02 12.50 8.60
CA LEU A 37 -3.65 12.01 8.45
C LEU A 37 -3.62 10.55 7.96
N GLN A 38 -4.53 9.70 8.45
CA GLN A 38 -4.63 8.30 8.03
C GLN A 38 -5.14 8.12 6.58
N LYS A 39 -5.59 9.19 5.93
CA LYS A 39 -6.14 9.17 4.56
C LYS A 39 -5.37 10.03 3.58
N ASN A 40 -4.34 10.76 4.02
CA ASN A 40 -3.61 11.70 3.20
C ASN A 40 -2.16 11.29 2.94
N GLN A 41 -1.48 12.05 2.07
CA GLN A 41 -0.15 11.68 1.59
C GLN A 41 0.91 11.85 2.67
N ALA A 42 0.75 12.83 3.56
CA ALA A 42 1.67 13.05 4.66
C ALA A 42 1.68 11.85 5.62
N GLY A 43 0.51 11.31 5.97
CA GLY A 43 0.43 10.12 6.82
C GLY A 43 0.96 8.86 6.16
N LEU A 44 0.72 8.67 4.86
CA LEU A 44 1.35 7.59 4.08
C LEU A 44 2.88 7.67 4.18
N LEU A 45 3.46 8.82 3.82
CA LEU A 45 4.91 8.99 3.79
C LEU A 45 5.52 8.89 5.19
N ARG A 46 4.89 9.48 6.21
CA ARG A 46 5.32 9.34 7.62
C ARG A 46 5.32 7.89 8.07
N SER A 47 4.28 7.13 7.75
CA SER A 47 4.17 5.71 8.12
C SER A 47 5.27 4.88 7.45
N LEU A 48 5.47 5.08 6.14
CA LEU A 48 6.48 4.34 5.39
C LEU A 48 7.91 4.70 5.85
N LEU A 49 8.22 6.00 5.95
CA LEU A 49 9.54 6.47 6.39
C LEU A 49 9.83 6.01 7.82
N SER A 50 8.90 6.17 8.74
CA SER A 50 9.08 5.75 10.14
C SER A 50 9.39 4.25 10.24
N SER A 51 8.63 3.41 9.54
CA SER A 51 8.85 1.96 9.52
C SER A 51 10.20 1.58 8.92
N ILE A 52 10.58 2.19 7.79
CA ILE A 52 11.88 1.93 7.12
C ILE A 52 13.05 2.33 8.02
N LEU A 53 13.00 3.55 8.57
CA LEU A 53 14.08 4.11 9.38
C LEU A 53 14.19 3.44 10.76
N SER A 54 13.09 2.93 11.30
CA SER A 54 13.12 2.14 12.54
C SER A 54 13.81 0.79 12.34
N GLN A 55 13.65 0.18 11.16
CA GLN A 55 14.33 -1.09 10.82
C GLN A 55 15.79 -0.89 10.41
N HIS A 56 16.12 0.24 9.80
CA HIS A 56 17.49 0.57 9.39
C HIS A 56 17.87 2.02 9.75
N PRO A 57 18.18 2.32 11.03
CA PRO A 57 18.47 3.68 11.48
C PRO A 57 19.66 4.36 10.78
N GLY A 58 20.59 3.57 10.23
CA GLY A 58 21.72 4.09 9.44
C GLY A 58 21.29 4.93 8.24
N LEU A 59 20.08 4.72 7.71
CA LEU A 59 19.53 5.48 6.59
C LEU A 59 19.14 6.91 6.97
N ILE A 60 18.96 7.24 8.25
CA ILE A 60 18.48 8.58 8.67
C ILE A 60 19.40 9.68 8.12
N SER A 61 20.72 9.48 8.21
CA SER A 61 21.72 10.44 7.71
C SER A 61 21.67 10.63 6.20
N VAL A 62 21.22 9.63 5.44
CA VAL A 62 21.14 9.67 3.98
C VAL A 62 19.79 10.24 3.53
N VAL A 63 18.71 9.79 4.17
CA VAL A 63 17.33 10.17 3.85
C VAL A 63 17.07 11.62 4.22
N PHE A 64 17.60 12.07 5.35
CA PHE A 64 17.47 13.42 5.87
C PHE A 64 18.81 14.17 5.87
N ALA A 65 19.63 14.02 4.82
CA ALA A 65 20.97 14.60 4.75
C ALA A 65 21.00 16.11 5.09
N ASN A 66 20.10 16.90 4.50
CA ASN A 66 20.02 18.34 4.78
C ASN A 66 19.74 18.65 6.26
N LEU A 67 18.82 17.91 6.89
CA LEU A 67 18.51 18.08 8.30
C LEU A 67 19.69 17.62 9.16
N TYR A 68 20.32 16.50 8.80
CA TYR A 68 21.47 15.95 9.51
C TYR A 68 22.65 16.94 9.50
N ASP A 69 22.98 17.51 8.34
CA ASP A 69 24.04 18.52 8.19
C ASP A 69 23.75 19.77 9.04
N ASN A 70 22.49 20.25 9.03
CA ASN A 70 22.07 21.40 9.82
C ASN A 70 22.17 21.14 11.34
N LEU A 71 21.79 19.94 11.81
CA LEU A 71 21.89 19.52 13.21
C LEU A 71 23.35 19.35 13.65
N MET A 72 24.24 18.88 12.77
CA MET A 72 25.67 18.76 13.08
C MET A 72 26.38 20.12 13.08
N ALA A 73 25.91 21.08 12.28
CA ALA A 73 26.49 22.42 12.21
C ALA A 73 26.06 23.35 13.36
N SER A 74 24.95 23.06 14.04
CA SER A 74 24.32 24.01 14.98
C SER A 74 23.72 23.30 16.21
N ASN A 75 23.83 23.90 17.41
CA ASN A 75 23.22 23.41 18.67
C ASN A 75 21.68 23.59 18.73
N TYR A 76 20.98 23.40 17.62
CA TYR A 76 19.55 23.73 17.50
C TYR A 76 18.66 22.51 17.73
N SER A 77 18.28 22.33 19.00
CA SER A 77 17.16 21.47 19.41
C SER A 77 15.80 21.92 18.84
N GLU A 78 15.70 23.14 18.32
CA GLU A 78 14.46 23.75 17.79
C GLU A 78 14.14 23.35 16.33
N LEU A 79 15.04 22.64 15.64
CA LEU A 79 14.85 22.18 14.25
C LEU A 79 13.98 20.92 14.11
N ILE A 80 13.63 20.25 15.22
CA ILE A 80 12.77 19.06 15.19
C ILE A 80 11.30 19.53 15.19
N GLY A 81 10.91 20.23 14.13
CA GLY A 81 9.52 20.55 13.83
C GLY A 81 8.82 19.39 13.12
N ASP A 82 7.51 19.53 12.92
CA ASP A 82 6.76 18.64 12.04
C ASP A 82 7.26 18.78 10.59
N PHE A 83 7.64 17.67 9.96
CA PHE A 83 7.99 17.67 8.55
C PHE A 83 6.77 18.01 7.69
N ASP A 84 6.93 18.96 6.78
CA ASP A 84 5.93 19.27 5.78
C ASP A 84 5.87 18.19 4.67
N LEU A 85 4.86 18.29 3.79
CA LEU A 85 4.68 17.29 2.73
C LEU A 85 5.84 17.30 1.71
N GLY A 86 6.44 18.45 1.44
CA GLY A 86 7.58 18.58 0.53
C GLY A 86 8.82 17.88 1.08
N GLU A 87 9.11 18.07 2.36
CA GLU A 87 10.19 17.40 3.07
C GLU A 87 9.99 15.89 3.12
N LEU A 88 8.76 15.42 3.39
CA LEU A 88 8.43 14.00 3.37
C LEU A 88 8.59 13.38 1.98
N LYS A 89 8.17 14.10 0.92
CA LYS A 89 8.37 13.65 -0.47
C LYS A 89 9.85 13.58 -0.83
N ALA A 90 10.64 14.57 -0.43
CA ALA A 90 12.08 14.59 -0.65
C ALA A 90 12.77 13.42 0.08
N ALA A 91 12.43 13.21 1.36
CA ALA A 91 12.94 12.08 2.14
C ALA A 91 12.58 10.73 1.50
N PHE A 92 11.34 10.54 1.08
CA PHE A 92 10.93 9.32 0.40
C PHE A 92 11.62 9.12 -0.95
N SER A 93 11.80 10.21 -1.72
CA SER A 93 12.59 10.17 -2.96
C SER A 93 14.04 9.73 -2.70
N ASN A 94 14.65 10.21 -1.60
CA ASN A 94 15.99 9.77 -1.19
C ASN A 94 16.02 8.27 -0.88
N VAL A 95 14.99 7.71 -0.24
CA VAL A 95 14.84 6.25 -0.03
C VAL A 95 14.79 5.51 -1.37
N CYS A 96 13.98 5.99 -2.32
CA CYS A 96 13.86 5.37 -3.64
C CYS A 96 15.17 5.43 -4.43
N ALA A 97 15.96 6.48 -4.22
CA ALA A 97 17.24 6.74 -4.89
C ALA A 97 18.45 6.08 -4.21
N LEU A 98 18.27 5.31 -3.13
CA LEU A 98 19.39 4.68 -2.41
C LEU A 98 20.18 3.76 -3.35
N LYS A 99 21.43 4.14 -3.58
CA LYS A 99 22.43 3.33 -4.27
C LYS A 99 23.48 2.90 -3.24
N ASN A 100 23.94 1.67 -3.33
CA ASN A 100 25.06 1.14 -2.55
C ASN A 100 24.82 0.99 -1.03
N GLN A 101 23.57 1.01 -0.55
CA GLN A 101 23.27 0.85 0.87
C GLN A 101 23.05 -0.61 1.29
N HIS A 102 23.22 -1.58 0.39
CA HIS A 102 22.94 -3.00 0.63
C HIS A 102 21.57 -3.22 1.27
N ILE A 103 20.54 -2.51 0.79
CA ILE A 103 19.16 -2.67 1.25
C ILE A 103 18.21 -2.93 0.09
N ARG A 104 17.11 -3.62 0.39
CA ARG A 104 15.98 -3.85 -0.51
C ARG A 104 14.70 -3.50 0.23
N VAL A 105 13.88 -2.63 -0.36
CA VAL A 105 12.67 -2.13 0.28
C VAL A 105 11.45 -2.71 -0.43
N CYS A 106 10.55 -3.34 0.34
CA CYS A 106 9.25 -3.76 -0.15
C CYS A 106 8.14 -2.98 0.56
N LEU A 107 7.36 -2.23 -0.21
CA LEU A 107 6.24 -1.44 0.26
C LEU A 107 4.93 -2.19 0.08
N PHE A 108 4.05 -2.13 1.07
CA PHE A 108 2.71 -2.67 1.04
C PHE A 108 1.71 -1.56 1.31
N ILE A 109 0.86 -1.23 0.34
CA ILE A 109 -0.09 -0.11 0.46
C ILE A 109 -1.50 -0.60 0.16
N ASP A 110 -2.35 -0.62 1.18
CA ASP A 110 -3.74 -1.11 1.06
C ASP A 110 -4.73 0.05 1.00
N GLY A 111 -5.78 -0.11 0.20
CA GLY A 111 -6.89 0.83 0.10
C GLY A 111 -6.55 2.13 -0.62
N LEU A 112 -5.88 2.10 -1.77
CA LEU A 112 -5.58 3.32 -2.53
C LEU A 112 -6.85 4.13 -2.89
N ASP A 113 -8.00 3.47 -3.05
CA ASP A 113 -9.30 4.12 -3.27
C ASP A 113 -9.81 4.90 -2.05
N GLU A 114 -9.34 4.57 -0.84
CA GLU A 114 -9.69 5.26 0.40
C GLU A 114 -8.81 6.50 0.67
N TYR A 115 -7.82 6.76 -0.20
CA TYR A 115 -6.98 7.95 -0.16
C TYR A 115 -7.78 9.21 -0.48
N THR A 116 -7.65 10.22 0.39
CA THR A 116 -8.27 11.53 0.23
C THR A 116 -7.21 12.53 -0.23
N GLY A 117 -7.22 12.84 -1.53
CA GLY A 117 -6.29 13.77 -2.17
C GLY A 117 -6.22 13.57 -3.68
N ASP A 118 -5.11 13.98 -4.29
CA ASP A 118 -4.86 13.73 -5.71
C ASP A 118 -4.40 12.27 -5.93
N GLN A 119 -5.35 11.40 -6.28
CA GLN A 119 -5.11 9.98 -6.55
C GLN A 119 -4.14 9.77 -7.73
N LEU A 120 -4.14 10.65 -8.74
CA LEU A 120 -3.20 10.54 -9.87
C LEU A 120 -1.77 10.82 -9.41
N SER A 121 -1.57 11.87 -8.62
CA SER A 121 -0.25 12.18 -8.04
C SER A 121 0.25 11.05 -7.14
N LEU A 122 -0.63 10.41 -6.37
CA LEU A 122 -0.29 9.25 -5.55
C LEU A 122 0.19 8.07 -6.40
N VAL A 123 -0.59 7.70 -7.42
CA VAL A 123 -0.25 6.64 -8.36
C VAL A 123 1.08 6.92 -9.07
N GLU A 124 1.28 8.14 -9.55
CA GLU A 124 2.53 8.55 -10.22
C GLU A 124 3.72 8.44 -9.27
N THR A 125 3.56 8.87 -8.02
CA THR A 125 4.60 8.79 -6.98
C THR A 125 5.00 7.33 -6.73
N ILE A 126 4.03 6.43 -6.54
CA ILE A 126 4.29 5.00 -6.27
C ILE A 126 4.92 4.33 -7.49
N SER A 127 4.31 4.50 -8.66
CA SER A 127 4.75 3.86 -9.91
C SER A 127 6.13 4.31 -10.34
N SER A 128 6.42 5.62 -10.26
CA SER A 128 7.74 6.16 -10.60
C SER A 128 8.81 5.70 -9.61
N SER A 129 8.47 5.64 -8.31
CA SER A 129 9.40 5.15 -7.28
C SER A 129 9.81 3.69 -7.52
N ALA A 130 8.84 2.82 -7.82
CA ALA A 130 9.10 1.41 -8.08
C ALA A 130 9.80 1.17 -9.43
N SER A 131 9.47 1.96 -10.46
CA SER A 131 10.04 1.77 -11.80
C SER A 131 11.49 2.24 -11.90
N ASN A 132 11.86 3.28 -11.13
CA ASN A 132 13.19 3.88 -11.19
C ASN A 132 14.22 3.21 -10.26
N SER A 133 13.82 2.23 -9.46
CA SER A 133 14.69 1.62 -8.46
C SER A 133 14.57 0.10 -8.44
N VAL A 134 15.64 -0.59 -8.84
CA VAL A 134 15.74 -2.05 -8.72
C VAL A 134 15.70 -2.53 -7.26
N MET A 135 15.96 -1.64 -6.31
CA MET A 135 15.96 -1.93 -4.88
C MET A 135 14.57 -1.84 -4.25
N LEU A 136 13.57 -1.32 -4.98
CA LEU A 136 12.24 -1.06 -4.46
C LEU A 136 11.19 -1.92 -5.16
N LYS A 137 10.36 -2.59 -4.37
CA LYS A 137 9.12 -3.21 -4.83
C LYS A 137 7.95 -2.57 -4.10
N ALA A 138 6.82 -2.44 -4.78
CA ALA A 138 5.57 -2.01 -4.18
C ALA A 138 4.46 -3.01 -4.54
N LEU A 139 3.75 -3.49 -3.52
CA LEU A 139 2.48 -4.21 -3.66
C LEU A 139 1.37 -3.29 -3.18
N VAL A 140 0.42 -3.01 -4.07
CA VAL A 140 -0.70 -2.11 -3.79
C VAL A 140 -2.04 -2.81 -3.99
N SER A 141 -3.06 -2.37 -3.26
CA SER A 141 -4.45 -2.80 -3.45
C SER A 141 -5.41 -1.63 -3.47
N SER A 142 -6.46 -1.76 -4.28
CA SER A 142 -7.56 -0.83 -4.40
C SER A 142 -8.83 -1.55 -4.82
N ARG A 143 -9.97 -0.89 -4.70
CA ARG A 143 -11.18 -1.25 -5.48
C ARG A 143 -10.91 -1.12 -6.99
N PRO A 144 -11.65 -1.86 -7.83
CA PRO A 144 -11.48 -1.85 -9.29
C PRO A 144 -12.09 -0.59 -9.93
N GLU A 145 -11.74 0.59 -9.42
CA GLU A 145 -12.13 1.87 -10.02
C GLU A 145 -11.36 2.12 -11.31
N SER A 146 -11.94 2.90 -12.22
CA SER A 146 -11.38 3.13 -13.56
C SER A 146 -9.97 3.71 -13.52
N LEU A 147 -9.70 4.65 -12.61
CA LEU A 147 -8.40 5.29 -12.44
C LEU A 147 -7.30 4.26 -12.12
N PHE A 148 -7.50 3.41 -11.11
CA PHE A 148 -6.50 2.41 -10.71
C PHE A 148 -6.37 1.28 -11.73
N ASN A 149 -7.48 0.85 -12.33
CA ASN A 149 -7.46 -0.14 -13.41
C ASN A 149 -6.60 0.33 -14.60
N GLN A 150 -6.76 1.60 -15.02
CA GLN A 150 -5.97 2.17 -16.11
C GLN A 150 -4.51 2.38 -15.70
N ALA A 151 -4.28 2.90 -14.50
CA ALA A 151 -2.94 3.18 -13.99
C ALA A 151 -2.05 1.93 -13.91
N PHE A 152 -2.61 0.79 -13.50
CA PHE A 152 -1.86 -0.44 -13.24
C PHE A 152 -2.09 -1.54 -14.28
N GLU A 153 -2.80 -1.26 -15.38
CA GLU A 153 -3.21 -2.25 -16.38
C GLU A 153 -2.07 -3.13 -16.89
N LYS A 154 -0.90 -2.53 -17.10
CA LYS A 154 0.30 -3.17 -17.67
C LYS A 154 1.20 -3.83 -16.63
N LEU A 155 0.87 -3.72 -15.34
CA LEU A 155 1.66 -4.29 -14.25
C LEU A 155 1.10 -5.66 -13.82
N PRO A 156 1.91 -6.49 -13.14
CA PRO A 156 1.40 -7.71 -12.52
C PRO A 156 0.25 -7.40 -11.56
N GLN A 157 -0.90 -8.03 -11.77
CA GLN A 157 -2.13 -7.80 -10.99
C GLN A 157 -2.80 -9.12 -10.60
N LEU A 158 -3.46 -9.11 -9.44
CA LEU A 158 -4.31 -10.20 -8.98
C LEU A 158 -5.71 -9.64 -8.76
N ARG A 159 -6.72 -10.23 -9.42
CA ARG A 159 -8.13 -9.90 -9.24
C ARG A 159 -8.78 -10.94 -8.34
N LEU A 160 -8.86 -10.63 -7.06
CA LEU A 160 -9.32 -11.58 -6.04
C LEU A 160 -10.73 -12.09 -6.35
N GLU A 161 -11.61 -11.23 -6.84
CA GLU A 161 -12.98 -11.57 -7.20
C GLU A 161 -13.08 -12.60 -8.33
N LEU A 162 -12.11 -12.66 -9.23
CA LEU A 162 -12.04 -13.68 -10.27
C LEU A 162 -11.48 -14.99 -9.75
N LEU A 163 -10.52 -14.93 -8.81
CA LEU A 163 -9.89 -16.10 -8.21
C LEU A 163 -10.81 -16.81 -7.21
N THR A 164 -11.71 -16.08 -6.55
CA THR A 164 -12.66 -16.62 -5.58
C THR A 164 -14.09 -16.64 -6.12
N ALA A 165 -14.29 -16.52 -7.43
CA ALA A 165 -15.63 -16.41 -8.04
C ALA A 165 -16.52 -17.62 -7.71
N THR A 166 -15.95 -18.83 -7.72
CA THR A 166 -16.66 -20.06 -7.37
C THR A 166 -17.08 -20.08 -5.90
N ASP A 167 -16.19 -19.70 -4.99
CA ASP A 167 -16.48 -19.66 -3.55
C ASP A 167 -17.54 -18.60 -3.23
N ILE A 168 -17.45 -17.43 -3.87
CA ILE A 168 -18.46 -16.37 -3.77
C ILE A 168 -19.81 -16.90 -4.25
N SER A 169 -19.85 -17.56 -5.41
CA SER A 169 -21.10 -18.13 -5.95
C SER A 169 -21.69 -19.16 -4.99
N TYR A 170 -20.88 -20.07 -4.45
CA TYR A 170 -21.33 -21.09 -3.52
C TYR A 170 -21.87 -20.47 -2.24
N TYR A 171 -21.15 -19.50 -1.66
CA TYR A 171 -21.57 -18.79 -0.46
C TYR A 171 -22.89 -18.03 -0.65
N VAL A 172 -23.03 -17.32 -1.78
CA VAL A 172 -24.23 -16.56 -2.11
C VAL A 172 -25.42 -17.49 -2.31
N SER A 173 -25.26 -18.56 -3.09
CA SER A 173 -26.32 -19.55 -3.32
C SER A 173 -26.80 -20.19 -2.02
N GLY A 174 -25.88 -20.70 -1.18
CA GLY A 174 -26.23 -21.30 0.11
C GLY A 174 -26.93 -20.30 1.03
N SER A 175 -26.42 -19.07 1.13
CA SER A 175 -27.03 -18.02 1.96
C SER A 175 -28.43 -17.64 1.52
N LEU A 176 -28.70 -17.64 0.21
CA LEU A 176 -30.02 -17.35 -0.35
C LEU A 176 -30.98 -18.52 -0.16
N GLU A 177 -30.52 -19.76 -0.35
CA GLU A 177 -31.33 -20.96 -0.14
C GLU A 177 -31.75 -21.16 1.32
N GLU A 178 -30.95 -20.71 2.28
CA GLU A 178 -31.30 -20.69 3.70
C GLU A 178 -32.23 -19.52 4.08
N ASN A 179 -32.40 -18.53 3.21
CA ASN A 179 -33.18 -17.34 3.51
C ASN A 179 -34.68 -17.56 3.24
N ALA A 180 -35.48 -17.61 4.31
CA ALA A 180 -36.92 -17.83 4.25
C ALA A 180 -37.69 -16.84 3.34
N ARG A 181 -37.25 -15.58 3.25
CA ARG A 181 -37.87 -14.58 2.35
C ARG A 181 -37.56 -14.89 0.89
N PHE A 182 -36.33 -15.30 0.59
CA PHE A 182 -35.91 -15.67 -0.75
C PHE A 182 -36.69 -16.90 -1.26
N LEU A 183 -36.85 -17.93 -0.42
CA LEU A 183 -37.65 -19.11 -0.76
C LEU A 183 -39.12 -18.78 -1.02
N THR A 184 -39.71 -17.88 -0.22
CA THR A 184 -41.09 -17.42 -0.41
C THR A 184 -41.24 -16.68 -1.75
N LEU A 185 -40.31 -15.78 -2.06
CA LEU A 185 -40.28 -15.04 -3.33
C LEU A 185 -40.15 -15.99 -4.54
N GLY A 186 -39.31 -17.03 -4.44
CA GLY A 186 -39.14 -18.02 -5.49
C GLY A 186 -40.43 -18.79 -5.82
N LYS A 187 -41.21 -19.16 -4.80
CA LYS A 187 -42.52 -19.81 -4.97
C LYS A 187 -43.54 -18.87 -5.63
N GLU A 188 -43.57 -17.61 -5.23
CA GLU A 188 -44.46 -16.59 -5.81
C GLU A 188 -44.14 -16.32 -7.29
N ILE A 189 -42.86 -16.27 -7.66
CA ILE A 189 -42.44 -16.08 -9.06
C ILE A 189 -42.79 -17.29 -9.94
N GLN A 190 -42.62 -18.52 -9.44
CA GLN A 190 -43.02 -19.72 -10.17
C GLN A 190 -44.54 -19.86 -10.34
N ALA A 191 -45.33 -19.31 -9.42
CA ALA A 191 -46.78 -19.32 -9.47
C ALA A 191 -47.39 -18.25 -10.40
N ARG A 192 -46.60 -17.30 -10.91
CA ARG A 192 -47.08 -16.30 -11.88
C ARG A 192 -47.23 -16.92 -13.27
N PRO A 193 -48.38 -16.77 -13.95
CA PRO A 193 -48.52 -17.23 -15.32
C PRO A 193 -47.52 -16.48 -16.21
N ARG A 194 -46.75 -17.23 -17.02
CA ARG A 194 -45.89 -16.65 -18.05
C ARG A 194 -46.80 -16.08 -19.13
N GLY A 195 -46.90 -14.75 -19.19
CA GLY A 195 -47.56 -14.02 -20.27
C GLY A 195 -46.74 -14.05 -21.55
#